data_AF-A0A1Q9S2X0-F1
#
_entry.id   AF-A0A1Q9S2X0-F1
#
_cell.length_a   1.000
_cell.length_b   1.000
_cell.length_c   1.000
_cell.angle_alpha   90.00
_cell.angle_beta   90.00
_cell.angle_gamma   90.00
#
_symmetry.space_group_name_H-M   'P 1'
#
loop_
_entity.id
_entity.type
_entity.pdbx_description
1 polymer ?
#
loop_
_entity_poly.entity_id
_entity_poly.type
_entity_poly.pdbx_seq_one_letter_code
_entity_poly.pdbx_strand_id
1 'polypeptide(L)'
;MAFIDMPYRLAGEQPEHFAQYLVQAIARGANPSTYIMGTPGDIPYGALDAAAAITRFRDRWAEVYRDLLPVATIGLVRPDPLAGPAERRAESLAEFRGIYEALQQTHLPFDVVPQAGLVEMAGNGGLDRYPVLVLPDLSLAADAPGCSTPRSRAGATCCSPVRAGSTPRAARRSGVPRRSGSPRP
;
A
#
# COMPACT_ATOMS: atom_id res chain seq x y z
N MET A 1 -18.29 35.17 -9.54
CA MET A 1 -17.47 33.94 -9.47
C MET A 1 -18.40 32.78 -9.79
N ALA A 2 -18.27 32.15 -10.95
CA ALA A 2 -19.08 30.99 -11.31
C ALA A 2 -18.43 29.73 -10.72
N PHE A 3 -19.11 29.07 -9.79
CA PHE A 3 -18.68 27.79 -9.24
C PHE A 3 -19.07 26.69 -10.22
N ILE A 4 -18.15 26.37 -11.14
CA ILE A 4 -18.33 25.29 -12.13
C ILE A 4 -18.49 23.92 -11.44
N ASP A 5 -18.07 23.79 -10.17
CA ASP A 5 -18.16 22.55 -9.39
C ASP A 5 -19.50 22.36 -8.66
N MET A 6 -20.27 23.42 -8.41
CA MET A 6 -21.52 23.35 -7.64
C MET A 6 -22.53 22.38 -8.26
N PRO A 7 -22.75 22.34 -9.59
CA PRO A 7 -23.62 21.35 -10.21
C PRO A 7 -23.14 19.91 -10.00
N TYR A 8 -21.82 19.67 -9.99
CA TYR A 8 -21.26 18.34 -9.71
C TYR A 8 -21.45 17.91 -8.25
N ARG A 9 -21.54 18.86 -7.31
CA ARG A 9 -21.83 18.59 -5.89
C ARG A 9 -23.32 18.34 -5.61
N LEU A 10 -24.20 18.73 -6.53
CA LEU A 10 -25.65 18.55 -6.43
C LEU A 10 -26.13 17.29 -7.18
N ALA A 11 -25.23 16.62 -7.90
CA ALA A 11 -25.51 15.31 -8.51
C ALA A 11 -25.29 14.21 -7.47
N GLY A 12 -26.33 13.41 -7.21
CA GLY A 12 -26.20 12.21 -6.39
C GLY A 12 -25.26 11.20 -7.06
N GLU A 13 -24.46 10.50 -6.25
CA GLU A 13 -23.67 9.36 -6.74
C GLU A 13 -24.59 8.25 -7.26
N GLN A 14 -24.07 7.46 -8.20
CA GLN A 14 -24.78 6.29 -8.72
C GLN A 14 -25.03 5.30 -7.56
N PRO A 15 -26.29 4.86 -7.32
CA PRO A 15 -26.63 4.04 -6.14
C PRO A 15 -25.81 2.75 -6.02
N GLU A 16 -25.51 2.09 -7.14
CA GLU A 16 -24.76 0.83 -7.16
C GLU A 16 -23.29 1.04 -6.73
N HIS A 17 -22.66 2.13 -7.19
CA HIS A 17 -21.29 2.46 -6.80
C HIS A 17 -21.21 2.85 -5.32
N PHE A 18 -22.18 3.63 -4.85
CA PHE A 18 -22.27 4.00 -3.45
C PHE A 18 -22.47 2.76 -2.56
N ALA A 19 -23.35 1.84 -2.96
CA ALA A 19 -23.58 0.59 -2.26
C ALA A 19 -22.31 -0.28 -2.20
N GLN A 20 -21.60 -0.42 -3.33
CA GLN A 20 -20.34 -1.15 -3.39
C GLN A 20 -19.31 -0.55 -2.43
N TYR A 21 -19.15 0.77 -2.44
CA TYR A 21 -18.25 1.47 -1.53
C TYR A 21 -18.58 1.19 -0.05
N LEU A 22 -19.85 1.34 0.34
CA LEU A 22 -20.28 1.11 1.72
C LEU A 22 -20.04 -0.34 2.18
N VAL A 23 -20.38 -1.33 1.34
CA VAL A 23 -20.14 -2.75 1.65
C VAL A 23 -18.64 -3.02 1.79
N GLN A 24 -17.82 -2.49 0.89
CA GLN A 24 -16.37 -2.62 0.96
C GLN A 24 -15.76 -1.95 2.18
N ALA A 25 -16.35 -0.83 2.63
CA ALA A 25 -15.93 -0.09 3.81
C ALA A 25 -16.25 -0.88 5.08
N ILE A 26 -17.50 -1.31 5.28
CA ILE A 26 -17.87 -2.08 6.49
C ILE A 26 -17.15 -3.42 6.56
N ALA A 27 -16.89 -4.07 5.41
CA ALA A 27 -16.14 -5.33 5.35
C ALA A 27 -14.68 -5.19 5.85
N ARG A 28 -14.15 -3.97 5.88
CA ARG A 28 -12.80 -3.64 6.38
C ARG A 28 -12.81 -2.97 7.75
N GLY A 29 -13.96 -2.97 8.45
CA GLY A 29 -14.11 -2.35 9.76
C GLY A 29 -14.24 -0.82 9.74
N ALA A 30 -14.47 -0.21 8.58
CA ALA A 30 -14.76 1.22 8.53
C ALA A 30 -16.16 1.52 9.07
N ASN A 31 -16.34 2.74 9.60
CA ASN A 31 -17.62 3.28 10.02
C ASN A 31 -18.08 4.35 9.01
N PRO A 32 -18.65 3.96 7.86
CA PRO A 32 -19.02 4.92 6.84
C PRO A 32 -20.15 5.84 7.32
N SER A 33 -20.09 7.09 6.88
CA SER A 33 -21.11 8.09 7.09
C SER A 33 -21.57 8.65 5.74
N THR A 34 -22.85 8.96 5.65
CA THR A 34 -23.42 9.61 4.47
C THR A 34 -23.57 11.09 4.74
N TYR A 35 -22.92 11.91 3.91
CA TYR A 35 -23.04 13.36 3.96
C TYR A 35 -24.05 13.83 2.92
N ILE A 36 -24.93 14.73 3.32
CA ILE A 36 -25.98 15.32 2.48
C ILE A 36 -25.74 16.82 2.43
N MET A 37 -25.66 17.40 1.24
CA MET A 37 -25.64 18.85 1.04
C MET A 37 -27.05 19.38 0.75
N GLY A 38 -27.35 20.57 1.27
CA GLY A 38 -28.64 21.23 1.06
C GLY A 38 -29.73 20.76 2.02
N THR A 39 -30.96 21.20 1.78
CA THR A 39 -32.13 20.78 2.57
C THR A 39 -32.48 19.33 2.24
N PRO A 40 -32.66 18.44 3.23
CA PRO A 40 -33.20 17.12 2.99
C PRO A 40 -34.54 17.17 2.25
N GLY A 41 -34.67 16.40 1.16
CA GLY A 41 -35.87 16.36 0.33
C GLY A 41 -35.83 17.26 -0.91
N ASP A 42 -34.98 18.29 -0.94
CA ASP A 42 -34.86 19.19 -2.09
C ASP A 42 -34.04 18.56 -3.23
N ILE A 43 -33.13 17.65 -2.89
CA ILE A 43 -32.26 16.96 -3.85
C ILE A 43 -32.55 15.45 -3.80
N PRO A 44 -32.87 14.82 -4.94
CA PRO A 44 -33.16 13.38 -5.00
C PRO A 44 -31.87 12.56 -4.93
N TYR A 45 -31.41 12.28 -3.71
CA TYR A 45 -30.26 11.40 -3.48
C TYR A 45 -30.69 9.92 -3.55
N GLY A 46 -30.71 9.36 -4.75
CA GLY A 46 -31.10 7.95 -4.97
C GLY A 46 -30.25 6.92 -4.21
N ALA A 47 -29.01 7.28 -3.84
CA ALA A 47 -28.12 6.43 -3.05
C ALA A 47 -28.55 6.26 -1.58
N LEU A 48 -29.44 7.11 -1.05
CA LEU A 48 -29.83 7.07 0.38
C LEU A 48 -30.57 5.78 0.74
N ASP A 49 -31.37 5.22 -0.15
CA ASP A 49 -32.09 3.98 0.11
C ASP A 49 -31.11 2.80 0.27
N ALA A 50 -30.12 2.72 -0.62
CA ALA A 50 -29.05 1.74 -0.54
C ALA A 50 -28.20 1.95 0.74
N ALA A 51 -27.88 3.21 1.05
CA ALA A 51 -27.16 3.56 2.28
C ALA A 51 -27.90 3.11 3.53
N ALA A 52 -29.19 3.41 3.62
CA ALA A 52 -30.03 3.05 4.75
C ALA A 52 -30.18 1.54 4.89
N ALA A 53 -30.29 0.80 3.78
CA ALA A 53 -30.31 -0.66 3.79
C ALA A 53 -29.00 -1.24 4.36
N ILE A 54 -27.85 -0.74 3.91
CA ILE A 54 -26.52 -1.23 4.33
C ILE A 54 -26.22 -0.87 5.79
N THR A 55 -26.53 0.35 6.22
CA THR A 55 -26.34 0.76 7.62
C THR A 55 -27.21 -0.08 8.56
N ARG A 56 -28.49 -0.30 8.22
CA ARG A 56 -29.37 -1.19 9.01
C ARG A 56 -28.89 -2.65 9.00
N PHE A 57 -28.30 -3.11 7.91
CA PHE A 57 -27.66 -4.42 7.85
C PHE A 57 -26.48 -4.49 8.81
N ARG A 58 -25.56 -3.51 8.77
CA ARG A 58 -24.42 -3.44 9.69
C ARG A 58 -24.88 -3.41 11.15
N ASP A 59 -25.89 -2.61 11.48
CA ASP A 59 -26.41 -2.49 12.84
C ASP A 59 -27.01 -3.81 13.34
N ARG A 60 -27.71 -4.55 12.46
CA ARG A 60 -28.25 -5.88 12.77
C ARG A 60 -27.16 -6.89 13.10
N TRP A 61 -26.00 -6.77 12.46
CA TRP A 61 -24.85 -7.67 12.63
C TRP A 61 -23.71 -6.99 13.37
N ALA A 62 -24.02 -6.05 14.27
CA ALA A 62 -23.02 -5.21 14.91
C ALA A 62 -21.96 -6.04 15.64
N GLU A 63 -22.31 -7.20 16.20
CA GLU A 63 -21.40 -8.15 16.83
C GLU A 63 -20.36 -8.74 15.87
N VAL A 64 -20.68 -8.90 14.59
CA VAL A 64 -19.73 -9.39 13.57
C VAL A 64 -18.77 -8.28 13.16
N TYR A 65 -19.25 -7.05 13.07
CA TYR A 65 -18.48 -5.91 12.54
C TYR A 65 -17.72 -5.11 13.61
N ARG A 66 -18.01 -5.30 14.91
CA ARG A 66 -17.42 -4.51 16.01
C ARG A 66 -15.91 -4.71 16.17
N ASP A 67 -15.46 -5.96 16.07
CA ASP A 67 -14.10 -6.37 16.45
C ASP A 67 -13.29 -6.84 15.24
N LEU A 68 -13.54 -6.25 14.06
CA LEU A 68 -12.78 -6.57 12.85
C LEU A 68 -11.32 -6.14 13.00
N LEU A 69 -10.43 -7.11 12.86
CA LEU A 69 -8.99 -6.89 12.84
C LEU A 69 -8.45 -7.03 11.42
N PRO A 70 -7.49 -6.19 10.99
CA PRO A 70 -6.82 -6.37 9.71
C PRO A 70 -6.14 -7.75 9.64
N VAL A 71 -6.43 -8.49 8.58
CA VAL A 71 -5.79 -9.80 8.28
C VAL A 71 -4.57 -9.66 7.37
N ALA A 72 -4.25 -8.43 6.96
CA ALA A 72 -3.15 -8.15 6.06
C ALA A 72 -1.80 -8.46 6.72
N THR A 73 -1.02 -9.29 6.04
CA THR A 73 0.34 -9.69 6.43
C THR A 73 1.41 -9.01 5.58
N ILE A 74 0.98 -8.25 4.57
CA ILE A 74 1.84 -7.52 3.66
C ILE A 74 1.63 -6.03 3.91
N GLY A 75 2.71 -5.31 4.20
CA GLY A 75 2.73 -3.84 4.15
C GLY A 75 3.32 -3.39 2.82
N LEU A 76 2.57 -2.62 2.03
CA LEU A 76 3.07 -1.95 0.83
C LEU A 76 3.37 -0.49 1.15
N VAL A 77 4.63 -0.10 1.07
CA VAL A 77 5.03 1.26 1.39
C VAL A 77 4.67 2.21 0.25
N ARG A 78 3.87 3.24 0.56
CA ARG A 78 3.57 4.32 -0.36
C ARG A 78 4.66 5.38 -0.28
N PRO A 79 5.31 5.74 -1.41
CA PRO A 79 6.29 6.81 -1.47
C PRO A 79 5.73 8.12 -0.91
N ASP A 80 6.60 8.92 -0.28
CA ASP A 80 6.23 10.26 0.19
C ASP A 80 5.95 11.19 -1.01
N PRO A 81 4.72 11.72 -1.16
CA PRO A 81 4.38 12.63 -2.26
C PRO A 81 5.17 13.93 -2.24
N LEU A 82 5.82 14.30 -1.13
CA LEU A 82 6.63 15.51 -1.01
C LEU A 82 8.13 15.24 -1.19
N ALA A 83 8.55 13.99 -1.30
CA ALA A 83 9.97 13.66 -1.41
C ALA A 83 10.50 13.81 -2.85
N GLY A 84 11.67 14.45 -2.98
CA GLY A 84 12.53 14.40 -4.17
C GLY A 84 12.06 15.15 -5.43
N PRO A 85 12.81 15.02 -6.53
CA PRO A 85 12.44 15.57 -7.84
C PRO A 85 11.16 14.94 -8.42
N ALA A 86 10.45 15.66 -9.28
CA ALA A 86 9.17 15.23 -9.85
C ALA A 86 9.26 13.94 -10.65
N GLU A 87 10.34 13.77 -11.40
CA GLU A 87 10.58 12.61 -12.26
C GLU A 87 10.76 11.34 -11.43
N ARG A 88 11.61 11.40 -10.39
CA ARG A 88 11.80 10.26 -9.48
C ARG A 88 10.51 9.90 -8.77
N ARG A 89 9.77 10.89 -8.28
CA ARG A 89 8.47 10.67 -7.64
C ARG A 89 7.48 9.98 -8.60
N ALA A 90 7.45 10.36 -9.86
CA ALA A 90 6.60 9.74 -10.86
C ALA A 90 6.98 8.27 -11.09
N GLU A 91 8.28 7.96 -11.15
CA GLU A 91 8.78 6.58 -11.23
C GLU A 91 8.39 5.75 -10.00
N SER A 92 8.65 6.24 -8.78
CA SER A 92 8.30 5.54 -7.53
C SER A 92 6.79 5.29 -7.44
N LEU A 93 5.98 6.27 -7.87
CA LEU A 93 4.52 6.17 -7.85
C LEU A 93 4.02 5.16 -8.89
N ALA A 94 4.63 5.10 -10.07
CA ALA A 94 4.32 4.10 -11.09
C ALA A 94 4.62 2.68 -10.60
N GLU A 95 5.78 2.49 -9.96
CA GLU A 95 6.16 1.21 -9.36
C GLU A 95 5.20 0.79 -8.24
N PHE A 96 4.90 1.71 -7.30
CA PHE A 96 3.91 1.49 -6.25
C PHE A 96 2.56 1.05 -6.82
N ARG A 97 2.06 1.73 -7.87
CA ARG A 97 0.79 1.40 -8.52
C ARG A 97 0.81 0.02 -9.16
N GLY A 98 1.88 -0.34 -9.86
CA GLY A 98 2.01 -1.67 -10.46
C GLY A 98 1.97 -2.79 -9.42
N ILE A 99 2.66 -2.61 -8.29
CA ILE A 99 2.64 -3.58 -7.18
C ILE A 99 1.27 -3.62 -6.51
N TYR A 100 0.67 -2.44 -6.28
CA TYR A 100 -0.68 -2.33 -5.71
C TYR A 100 -1.69 -3.10 -6.55
N GLU A 101 -1.69 -2.89 -7.87
CA GLU A 101 -2.55 -3.61 -8.82
C GLU A 101 -2.27 -5.11 -8.81
N ALA A 102 -1.00 -5.52 -8.80
CA ALA A 102 -0.64 -6.94 -8.74
C ALA A 102 -1.16 -7.61 -7.46
N LEU A 103 -0.99 -6.98 -6.29
CA LEU A 103 -1.50 -7.50 -5.02
C LEU A 103 -3.04 -7.56 -5.02
N GLN A 104 -3.71 -6.55 -5.59
CA GLN A 104 -5.16 -6.56 -5.74
C GLN A 104 -5.66 -7.69 -6.65
N GLN A 105 -5.06 -7.84 -7.84
CA GLN A 105 -5.45 -8.84 -8.84
C GLN A 105 -5.16 -10.28 -8.39
N THR A 106 -4.15 -10.45 -7.53
CA THR A 106 -3.82 -11.75 -6.92
C THR A 106 -4.60 -12.02 -5.63
N HIS A 107 -5.48 -11.10 -5.22
CA HIS A 107 -6.29 -11.20 -4.01
C HIS A 107 -5.48 -11.42 -2.73
N LEU A 108 -4.25 -10.88 -2.68
CA LEU A 108 -3.42 -10.93 -1.47
C LEU A 108 -3.82 -9.77 -0.55
N PRO A 109 -4.20 -10.01 0.71
CA PRO A 109 -4.49 -8.93 1.66
C PRO A 109 -3.23 -8.14 2.01
N PHE A 110 -3.27 -6.83 1.80
CA PHE A 110 -2.17 -5.93 2.13
C PHE A 110 -2.68 -4.59 2.67
N ASP A 111 -1.84 -3.92 3.45
CA ASP A 111 -2.06 -2.55 3.89
C ASP A 111 -1.13 -1.59 3.17
N VAL A 112 -1.60 -0.36 2.94
CA VAL A 112 -0.74 0.71 2.46
C VAL A 112 -0.14 1.45 3.64
N VAL A 113 1.19 1.40 3.74
CA VAL A 113 1.95 2.05 4.82
C VAL A 113 2.59 3.32 4.27
N PRO A 114 2.28 4.52 4.80
CA PRO A 114 2.92 5.74 4.31
C PRO A 114 4.41 5.75 4.68
N GLN A 115 5.29 6.07 3.72
CA GLN A 115 6.73 6.15 3.97
C GLN A 115 7.09 7.07 5.14
N ALA A 116 6.41 8.22 5.27
CA ALA A 116 6.61 9.17 6.36
C ALA A 116 6.28 8.60 7.75
N GLY A 117 5.40 7.59 7.83
CA GLY A 117 4.99 6.95 9.09
C GLY A 117 5.85 5.76 9.51
N LEU A 118 6.82 5.33 8.68
CA LEU A 118 7.57 4.10 8.93
C LEU A 118 8.38 4.14 10.22
N VAL A 119 9.04 5.26 10.53
CA VAL A 119 9.88 5.40 11.73
C VAL A 119 9.03 5.29 13.00
N GLU A 120 7.89 5.96 13.01
CA GLU A 120 6.95 5.92 14.13
C GLU A 120 6.38 4.52 14.33
N MET A 121 5.93 3.88 13.24
CA MET A 121 5.41 2.51 13.27
C MET A 121 6.46 1.47 13.67
N ALA A 122 7.72 1.68 13.31
CA ALA A 122 8.81 0.83 13.78
C ALA A 122 9.03 1.02 15.30
N GLY A 123 8.95 2.27 15.77
CA GLY A 123 9.16 2.61 17.18
C GLY A 123 8.08 2.09 18.13
N ASN A 124 6.84 1.90 17.64
CA ASN A 124 5.72 1.41 18.44
C ASN A 124 5.37 -0.08 18.18
N GLY A 125 6.18 -0.81 17.41
CA GLY A 125 5.92 -2.20 17.05
C GLY A 125 4.81 -2.41 16.02
N GLY A 126 4.23 -1.34 15.45
CA GLY A 126 3.18 -1.41 14.44
C GLY A 126 3.60 -2.12 13.14
N LEU A 127 4.91 -2.24 12.88
CA LEU A 127 5.44 -3.01 11.75
C LEU A 127 5.54 -4.52 12.02
N ASP A 128 5.49 -4.97 13.28
CA ASP A 128 5.72 -6.38 13.66
C ASP A 128 4.64 -7.31 13.08
N ARG A 129 3.47 -6.76 12.74
CA ARG A 129 2.38 -7.49 12.11
C ARG A 129 2.63 -7.86 10.64
N TYR A 130 3.61 -7.22 9.98
CA TYR A 130 3.90 -7.42 8.57
C TYR A 130 5.12 -8.33 8.39
N PRO A 131 4.94 -9.66 8.24
CA PRO A 131 6.05 -10.54 7.86
C PRO A 131 6.64 -10.19 6.50
N VAL A 132 5.92 -9.46 5.65
CA VAL A 132 6.44 -8.94 4.38
C VAL A 132 6.21 -7.43 4.31
N LEU A 133 7.30 -6.68 4.16
CA LEU A 133 7.24 -5.25 3.88
C LEU A 133 7.80 -5.00 2.48
N VAL A 134 6.96 -4.50 1.59
CA VAL A 134 7.33 -4.15 0.21
C VAL A 134 7.70 -2.68 0.18
N LEU A 135 8.92 -2.39 -0.27
CA LEU A 135 9.47 -1.06 -0.37
C LEU A 135 9.70 -0.76 -1.86
N PRO A 136 8.73 -0.14 -2.54
CA PRO A 136 8.90 0.32 -3.91
C PRO A 136 10.03 1.35 -3.95
N ASP A 137 10.76 1.42 -5.06
CA ASP A 137 11.80 2.42 -5.29
C ASP A 137 12.98 2.36 -4.29
N LEU A 138 13.26 1.17 -3.74
CA LEU A 138 14.60 0.92 -3.22
C LEU A 138 15.56 0.79 -4.40
N SER A 139 16.25 1.88 -4.73
CA SER A 139 17.57 1.72 -5.30
C SER A 139 18.41 0.97 -4.27
N LEU A 140 18.71 -0.30 -4.53
CA LEU A 140 19.73 -1.07 -3.80
C LEU A 140 21.09 -0.45 -4.12
N ALA A 141 21.34 0.77 -3.64
CA ALA A 141 22.69 1.24 -3.43
C ALA A 141 23.27 0.32 -2.37
N ALA A 142 24.40 -0.33 -2.70
CA ALA A 142 25.02 -1.41 -1.93
C ALA A 142 25.34 -1.07 -0.45
N ASP A 143 25.14 0.18 -0.02
CA ASP A 143 25.54 0.71 1.27
C ASP A 143 24.40 1.39 2.05
N ALA A 144 23.12 1.15 1.74
CA ALA A 144 22.02 1.63 2.60
C ALA A 144 22.07 0.87 3.96
N PRO A 145 22.42 1.54 5.09
CA PRO A 145 22.55 0.86 6.37
C PRO A 145 21.16 0.41 6.85
N GLY A 146 20.86 -0.87 6.64
CA GLY A 146 19.60 -1.51 7.08
C GLY A 146 18.98 -2.49 6.07
N CYS A 147 19.44 -2.52 4.81
CA CYS A 147 18.87 -3.39 3.78
C CYS A 147 19.93 -4.29 3.13
N SER A 148 20.54 -5.18 3.91
CA SER A 148 21.17 -6.40 3.41
C SER A 148 20.31 -7.59 3.85
N THR A 149 19.72 -8.32 2.92
CA THR A 149 18.83 -9.47 3.22
C THR A 149 19.60 -10.75 3.55
N PRO A 150 19.01 -11.73 4.27
CA PRO A 150 17.72 -11.74 4.95
C PRO A 150 17.83 -11.89 6.49
N ARG A 151 16.73 -11.55 7.17
CA ARG A 151 16.48 -11.62 8.62
C ARG A 151 16.96 -10.39 9.40
N SER A 152 16.23 -9.28 9.24
CA SER A 152 16.20 -8.28 10.31
C SER A 152 15.58 -8.93 11.56
N ARG A 153 16.00 -8.47 12.74
CA ARG A 153 15.72 -9.08 14.07
C ARG A 153 14.22 -9.30 14.39
N ALA A 154 13.30 -8.81 13.57
CA ALA A 154 11.85 -8.93 13.71
C ALA A 154 11.18 -9.97 12.78
N GLY A 155 11.93 -10.69 11.94
CA GLY A 155 11.37 -11.74 11.07
C GLY A 155 10.67 -11.23 9.79
N ALA A 156 10.64 -9.92 9.55
CA ALA A 156 10.09 -9.34 8.33
C ALA A 156 11.05 -9.52 7.14
N THR A 157 10.50 -9.98 6.01
CA THR A 157 11.19 -10.06 4.72
C THR A 157 10.94 -8.78 3.95
N CYS A 158 12.01 -8.04 3.65
CA CYS A 158 11.94 -6.91 2.73
C CYS A 158 12.02 -7.43 1.30
N CYS A 159 10.94 -7.25 0.54
CA CYS A 159 10.93 -7.55 -0.89
C CYS A 159 11.12 -6.24 -1.66
N SER A 160 12.19 -6.19 -2.46
CA SER A 160 12.40 -5.14 -3.47
C SER A 160 12.22 -5.79 -4.84
N PRO A 161 11.38 -5.23 -5.73
CA PRO A 161 11.28 -5.73 -7.10
C PRO A 161 12.60 -5.45 -7.84
N VAL A 162 13.06 -6.43 -8.61
CA VAL A 162 14.26 -6.28 -9.43
C VAL A 162 14.00 -5.21 -10.49
N ARG A 163 14.80 -4.14 -10.48
CA ARG A 163 14.82 -3.14 -11.57
C ARG A 163 15.24 -3.83 -12.86
N ALA A 164 14.36 -3.89 -13.86
CA ALA A 164 14.71 -4.32 -15.21
C ALA A 164 15.63 -3.26 -15.84
N GLY A 165 16.95 -3.42 -15.68
CA GLY A 165 17.95 -2.51 -16.24
C GLY A 165 19.29 -2.46 -15.51
N SER A 166 19.40 -3.00 -14.29
CA SER A 166 20.70 -3.14 -13.63
C SER A 166 21.41 -4.39 -14.14
N THR A 167 22.35 -4.18 -15.07
CA THR A 167 23.30 -5.24 -15.45
C THR A 167 24.09 -5.68 -14.22
N PRO A 168 24.18 -6.98 -13.90
CA PRO A 168 25.05 -7.44 -12.83
C PRO A 168 26.50 -7.23 -13.25
N ARG A 169 27.17 -6.26 -12.63
CA ARG A 169 28.62 -6.04 -12.81
C ARG A 169 29.33 -7.28 -12.29
N ALA A 170 29.89 -8.05 -13.22
CA ALA A 170 30.61 -9.29 -12.96
C ALA A 170 31.57 -9.15 -11.77
N ALA A 171 31.34 -9.93 -10.72
CA ALA A 171 32.27 -10.09 -9.62
C ALA A 171 33.60 -10.60 -10.19
N ARG A 172 34.63 -9.74 -10.15
CA ARG A 172 36.02 -10.15 -10.37
C ARG A 172 36.34 -11.24 -9.36
N ARG A 173 36.46 -12.48 -9.84
CA ARG A 173 37.03 -13.59 -9.07
C ARG A 173 38.46 -13.22 -8.72
N SER A 174 38.72 -13.09 -7.43
CA SER A 174 40.04 -12.99 -6.84
C SER A 174 40.90 -14.18 -7.25
N GLY A 175 42.14 -13.89 -7.62
CA GLY A 175 43.11 -14.85 -8.14
C GLY A 175 43.48 -15.91 -7.10
N VAL A 176 43.48 -17.17 -7.55
CA VAL A 176 44.12 -18.30 -6.87
C VAL A 176 45.62 -18.22 -7.16
N PRO A 177 46.52 -18.23 -6.16
CA PRO A 177 47.95 -18.30 -6.44
C PRO A 177 48.34 -19.73 -6.87
N ARG A 178 48.87 -19.88 -8.09
CA ARG A 178 49.50 -21.11 -8.56
C ARG A 178 50.80 -21.34 -7.78
N ARG A 179 50.91 -22.47 -7.08
CA ARG A 179 52.19 -22.99 -6.56
C ARG A 179 53.08 -23.40 -7.74
N SER A 180 54.24 -22.78 -7.85
CA SER A 180 55.33 -23.19 -8.72
C SER A 180 56.04 -24.40 -8.12
N GLY A 181 56.06 -25.52 -8.86
CA GLY A 181 56.97 -26.64 -8.60
C GLY A 181 58.31 -26.37 -9.27
N SER A 182 59.40 -26.49 -8.52
CA SER A 182 60.76 -26.51 -9.06
C SER A 182 61.11 -27.91 -9.59
N PRO A 183 61.95 -28.03 -10.63
CA PRO A 183 62.47 -29.30 -11.08
C PRO A 183 63.71 -29.69 -10.25
N ARG A 184 63.90 -30.98 -10.04
CA ARG A 184 65.13 -31.57 -9.48
C ARG A 184 65.64 -32.66 -10.43
N PRO A 185 66.94 -32.96 -10.36
CA PRO A 185 67.88 -33.00 -11.50
C PRO A 185 67.82 -34.27 -12.34
#